data_AF-A0A2V7A857-F1
#
_entry.id   AF-A0A2V7A857-F1
#
_cell.length_a   1.000
_cell.length_b   1.000
_cell.length_c   1.000
_cell.angle_alpha   90.00
_cell.angle_beta   90.00
_cell.angle_gamma   90.00
#
_symmetry.space_group_name_H-M   'P 1'
#
loop_
_entity.id
_entity.type
_entity.pdbx_description
1 polymer ?
#
loop_
_entity_poly.entity_id
_entity_poly.type
_entity_poly.pdbx_seq_one_letter_code
_entity_poly.pdbx_strand_id
1 'polypeptide(L)'
;MRRTLKKLVFVEPKSTHLHIYSRVCIPRLGSVLLATIMRAKSYDVRVYIEDIHDIDMSEIYSADLVAISAITSTAPQSYRLADKVREAGGIAVLGGTHTSFLPDEGLQHADFVVRGEGEFAFQELVDAIQGGEGFEKIQNLSYLSDGRAVHLPERPKIPNLDVNPIPDYRLITGWKPGGVISVATSRGCPFSCTFCSVPGMYGHAFRTHSVERVLQELESHRGNMYTFFADDIFTANKKRCKDLLRGMIQRDLTPDWGAQVRTETVDDPELLQLMQDARCFNVYVGFESINPRTLKLFQKKQDLAKIERSIERFHAHKIRIHGMFVVGSDEDDVETIDATAEFALKNDIDSIQFMILTPIPGSPDWEQVYDRGDKYVISKNWQFYDGHHAVHQPRRMSPYELQMSALNAMAKFYSWRGIAKKLLKGDKYYAAIRFFGKRMIRDWWKDSENRQHVDWLRTQLYGDAKELGHRALTRVGLPAIMLQDSVGRLLQRFLGELGVTVVPLAEAAAEGAARARETVDCLITPIVKRAVKEREEFYANLASVNAALQSQLEKLPKVSFPLVDGQGPVFEPFAKIGLLFTKNLDRIRDAYKTAGVQEGLWEAA
;
A
#
# COMPACT_ATOMS: atom_id res chain seq x y z
N MET A 1 -19.56 -29.74 11.25
CA MET A 1 -19.26 -30.34 9.93
C MET A 1 -18.21 -31.42 10.13
N ARG A 2 -18.46 -32.68 9.76
CA ARG A 2 -17.48 -33.77 9.85
C ARG A 2 -17.06 -34.23 8.45
N ARG A 3 -15.77 -34.17 8.11
CA ARG A 3 -15.23 -34.61 6.81
C ARG A 3 -13.87 -35.27 6.99
N THR A 4 -13.63 -36.38 6.30
CA THR A 4 -12.30 -36.99 6.27
C THR A 4 -11.40 -36.14 5.38
N LEU A 5 -10.26 -35.68 5.91
CA LEU A 5 -9.30 -34.89 5.17
C LEU A 5 -8.04 -35.72 4.95
N LYS A 6 -7.59 -35.84 3.69
CA LYS A 6 -6.32 -36.50 3.34
C LYS A 6 -5.46 -35.59 2.48
N LYS A 7 -6.07 -34.90 1.51
CA LYS A 7 -5.39 -34.03 0.56
C LYS A 7 -5.68 -32.56 0.86
N LEU A 8 -4.64 -31.80 1.18
CA LEU A 8 -4.70 -30.37 1.47
C LEU A 8 -3.89 -29.62 0.42
N VAL A 9 -4.46 -28.62 -0.22
CA VAL A 9 -3.73 -27.80 -1.19
C VAL A 9 -3.62 -26.38 -0.67
N PHE A 10 -2.40 -25.83 -0.69
CA PHE A 10 -2.11 -24.46 -0.29
C PHE A 10 -1.88 -23.63 -1.54
N VAL A 11 -2.52 -22.46 -1.63
CA VAL A 11 -2.48 -21.63 -2.84
C VAL A 11 -2.14 -20.19 -2.49
N GLU A 12 -1.23 -19.65 -3.29
CA GLU A 12 -0.82 -18.26 -3.33
C GLU A 12 -1.17 -17.68 -4.70
N PRO A 13 -2.35 -17.04 -4.84
CA PRO A 13 -2.76 -16.41 -6.08
C PRO A 13 -1.83 -15.25 -6.45
N LYS A 14 -1.69 -15.01 -7.77
CA LYS A 14 -1.00 -13.85 -8.34
C LYS A 14 -1.95 -12.67 -8.56
N SER A 15 -1.38 -11.49 -8.78
CA SER A 15 -2.12 -10.30 -9.17
C SER A 15 -2.60 -10.37 -10.63
N THR A 16 -3.69 -9.66 -10.96
CA THR A 16 -4.26 -9.67 -12.33
C THR A 16 -3.49 -8.83 -13.34
N HIS A 17 -2.70 -7.88 -12.89
CA HIS A 17 -2.00 -6.92 -13.74
C HIS A 17 -0.53 -6.78 -13.34
N LEU A 18 0.23 -6.12 -14.20
CA LEU A 18 1.65 -5.92 -14.02
C LEU A 18 1.98 -4.83 -12.98
N HIS A 19 2.66 -5.22 -11.90
CA HIS A 19 3.36 -4.34 -10.95
C HIS A 19 4.73 -4.92 -10.57
N ILE A 20 5.54 -4.24 -9.72
CA ILE A 20 6.91 -4.68 -9.45
C ILE A 20 6.98 -6.10 -8.83
N TYR A 21 6.11 -6.38 -7.86
CA TYR A 21 6.08 -7.68 -7.18
C TYR A 21 5.63 -8.84 -8.09
N SER A 22 4.88 -8.58 -9.17
CA SER A 22 4.49 -9.62 -10.15
C SER A 22 5.66 -10.08 -11.05
N ARG A 23 6.82 -9.42 -10.98
CA ARG A 23 8.02 -9.77 -11.75
C ARG A 23 9.13 -10.41 -10.93
N VAL A 24 9.07 -10.25 -9.61
CA VAL A 24 10.07 -10.78 -8.69
C VAL A 24 9.39 -11.85 -7.86
N CYS A 25 9.54 -13.10 -8.28
CA CYS A 25 8.92 -14.21 -7.57
C CYS A 25 9.75 -14.58 -6.33
N ILE A 26 9.20 -14.29 -5.15
CA ILE A 26 9.72 -14.74 -3.86
C ILE A 26 8.54 -15.41 -3.14
N PRO A 27 8.60 -16.73 -2.86
CA PRO A 27 7.58 -17.43 -2.10
C PRO A 27 7.23 -16.74 -0.78
N ARG A 28 5.93 -16.55 -0.49
CA ARG A 28 5.51 -16.14 0.85
C ARG A 28 5.62 -17.36 1.76
N LEU A 29 6.26 -17.19 2.91
CA LEU A 29 6.64 -18.34 3.75
C LEU A 29 5.46 -18.98 4.48
N GLY A 30 4.34 -18.26 4.65
CA GLY A 30 3.18 -18.73 5.41
C GLY A 30 2.60 -20.04 4.86
N SER A 31 2.31 -20.09 3.55
CA SER A 31 1.70 -21.26 2.92
C SER A 31 2.62 -22.47 2.92
N VAL A 32 3.92 -22.25 2.65
CA VAL A 32 4.95 -23.30 2.68
C VAL A 32 5.14 -23.86 4.08
N LEU A 33 5.16 -22.99 5.09
CA LEU A 33 5.27 -23.39 6.50
C LEU A 33 4.08 -24.25 6.94
N LEU A 34 2.84 -23.79 6.68
CA LEU A 34 1.65 -24.54 7.04
C LEU A 34 1.60 -25.89 6.31
N ALA A 35 1.94 -25.93 5.02
CA ALA A 35 2.05 -27.18 4.28
C ALA A 35 3.08 -28.12 4.89
N THR A 36 4.24 -27.61 5.31
CA THR A 36 5.30 -28.40 5.96
C THR A 36 4.81 -29.03 7.26
N ILE A 37 4.13 -28.25 8.10
CA ILE A 37 3.50 -28.73 9.34
C ILE A 37 2.51 -29.87 9.06
N MET A 38 1.64 -29.68 8.06
CA MET A 38 0.65 -30.70 7.71
C MET A 38 1.28 -31.94 7.06
N ARG A 39 2.35 -31.79 6.28
CA ARG A 39 3.11 -32.93 5.74
C ARG A 39 3.69 -33.78 6.88
N ALA A 40 4.21 -33.15 7.94
CA ALA A 40 4.72 -33.85 9.12
C ALA A 40 3.61 -34.63 9.87
N LYS A 41 2.35 -34.19 9.76
CA LYS A 41 1.16 -34.92 10.22
C LYS A 41 0.63 -35.96 9.22
N SER A 42 1.42 -36.33 8.20
CA SER A 42 1.10 -37.37 7.20
C SER A 42 -0.06 -37.03 6.25
N TYR A 43 -0.40 -35.75 6.07
CA TYR A 43 -1.34 -35.34 5.01
C TYR A 43 -0.65 -35.35 3.63
N ASP A 44 -1.43 -35.59 2.59
CA ASP A 44 -1.00 -35.29 1.23
C ASP A 44 -1.12 -33.77 0.99
N VAL A 45 0.01 -33.09 0.81
CA VAL A 45 0.03 -31.63 0.65
C VAL A 45 0.73 -31.19 -0.63
N ARG A 46 0.19 -30.16 -1.26
CA ARG A 46 0.84 -29.45 -2.37
C ARG A 46 0.73 -27.96 -2.15
N VAL A 47 1.77 -27.22 -2.57
CA VAL A 47 1.76 -25.77 -2.58
C VAL A 47 1.79 -25.28 -4.02
N TYR A 48 0.86 -24.39 -4.36
CA TYR A 48 0.87 -23.64 -5.62
C TYR A 48 1.16 -22.19 -5.31
N ILE A 49 2.23 -21.67 -5.90
CA ILE A 49 2.54 -20.25 -5.93
C ILE A 49 2.40 -19.83 -7.37
N GLU A 50 1.36 -19.07 -7.69
CA GLU A 50 0.95 -18.86 -9.08
C GLU A 50 1.98 -18.07 -9.89
N ASP A 51 2.85 -17.30 -9.22
CA ASP A 51 4.01 -16.65 -9.85
C ASP A 51 5.15 -17.62 -10.22
N ILE A 52 5.16 -18.84 -9.67
CA ILE A 52 6.13 -19.91 -9.98
C ILE A 52 5.56 -20.88 -11.01
N HIS A 53 4.33 -21.32 -10.77
CA HIS A 53 3.65 -22.31 -11.59
C HIS A 53 2.15 -22.06 -11.56
N ASP A 54 1.53 -22.09 -12.74
CA ASP A 54 0.08 -21.91 -12.85
C ASP A 54 -0.67 -22.95 -12.00
N ILE A 55 -1.82 -22.55 -11.47
CA ILE A 55 -2.66 -23.39 -10.61
C ILE A 55 -3.30 -24.48 -11.47
N ASP A 56 -3.07 -25.74 -11.12
CA ASP A 56 -3.79 -26.86 -11.72
C ASP A 56 -5.17 -27.01 -11.05
N MET A 57 -6.22 -26.59 -11.75
CA MET A 57 -7.59 -26.66 -11.22
C MET A 57 -8.07 -28.09 -10.95
N SER A 58 -7.54 -29.10 -11.62
CA SER A 58 -7.89 -30.50 -11.33
C SER A 58 -7.38 -30.93 -9.94
N GLU A 59 -6.23 -30.40 -9.54
CA GLU A 59 -5.65 -30.60 -8.22
C GLU A 59 -6.43 -29.85 -7.13
N ILE A 60 -6.91 -28.64 -7.45
CA ILE A 60 -7.79 -27.85 -6.58
C ILE A 60 -9.12 -28.59 -6.35
N TYR A 61 -9.80 -29.02 -7.41
CA TYR A 61 -11.11 -29.66 -7.29
C TYR A 61 -11.07 -31.07 -6.67
N SER A 62 -9.92 -31.73 -6.70
CA SER A 62 -9.72 -33.03 -6.05
C SER A 62 -9.21 -32.94 -4.61
N ALA A 63 -8.94 -31.74 -4.10
CA ALA A 63 -8.52 -31.54 -2.71
C ALA A 63 -9.70 -31.64 -1.75
N ASP A 64 -9.45 -32.16 -0.54
CA ASP A 64 -10.46 -32.17 0.53
C ASP A 64 -10.62 -30.78 1.17
N LEU A 65 -9.52 -30.03 1.18
CA LEU A 65 -9.43 -28.66 1.70
C LEU A 65 -8.40 -27.86 0.90
N VAL A 66 -8.75 -26.62 0.58
CA VAL A 66 -7.87 -25.66 -0.09
C VAL A 66 -7.67 -24.45 0.82
N ALA A 67 -6.43 -24.23 1.23
CA ALA A 67 -6.00 -23.10 2.04
C ALA A 67 -5.41 -22.01 1.14
N ILE A 68 -6.01 -20.83 1.13
CA ILE A 68 -5.70 -19.76 0.17
C ILE A 68 -5.16 -18.55 0.94
N SER A 69 -3.94 -18.13 0.61
CA SER A 69 -3.34 -16.93 1.17
C SER A 69 -3.84 -15.67 0.44
N ALA A 70 -4.27 -14.67 1.19
CA ALA A 70 -4.78 -13.41 0.71
C ALA A 70 -4.01 -12.24 1.34
N ILE A 71 -3.23 -11.54 0.51
CA ILE A 71 -2.81 -10.16 0.78
C ILE A 71 -3.80 -9.22 0.08
N THR A 72 -3.81 -7.93 0.44
CA THR A 72 -4.85 -7.00 -0.03
C THR A 72 -4.97 -6.97 -1.56
N SER A 73 -3.86 -6.86 -2.30
CA SER A 73 -3.88 -6.84 -3.77
C SER A 73 -4.32 -8.14 -4.43
N THR A 74 -4.17 -9.28 -3.75
CA THR A 74 -4.58 -10.60 -4.28
C THR A 74 -5.92 -11.08 -3.73
N ALA A 75 -6.54 -10.32 -2.81
CA ALA A 75 -7.78 -10.73 -2.17
C ALA A 75 -8.91 -11.03 -3.17
N PRO A 76 -9.14 -10.22 -4.24
CA PRO A 76 -10.16 -10.54 -5.23
C PRO A 76 -9.92 -11.88 -5.94
N GLN A 77 -8.67 -12.23 -6.24
CA GLN A 77 -8.30 -13.50 -6.88
C GLN A 77 -8.41 -14.65 -5.89
N SER A 78 -8.02 -14.44 -4.63
CA SER A 78 -8.20 -15.40 -3.53
C SER A 78 -9.69 -15.72 -3.30
N TYR A 79 -10.57 -14.72 -3.33
CA TYR A 79 -12.02 -14.89 -3.21
C TYR A 79 -12.61 -15.67 -4.37
N ARG A 80 -12.26 -15.30 -5.62
CA ARG A 80 -12.70 -16.06 -6.81
C ARG A 80 -12.28 -17.53 -6.76
N LEU A 81 -11.09 -17.82 -6.24
CA LEU A 81 -10.64 -19.20 -6.07
C LEU A 81 -11.42 -19.91 -4.95
N ALA A 82 -11.64 -19.25 -3.81
CA ALA A 82 -12.43 -19.79 -2.70
C ALA A 82 -13.87 -20.12 -3.13
N ASP A 83 -14.52 -19.24 -3.88
CA ASP A 83 -15.86 -19.45 -4.43
C ASP A 83 -15.90 -20.69 -5.31
N LYS A 84 -14.95 -20.84 -6.26
CA LYS A 84 -14.84 -22.03 -7.11
C LYS A 84 -14.63 -23.33 -6.33
N VAL A 85 -13.86 -23.28 -5.24
CA VAL A 85 -13.64 -24.44 -4.37
C VAL A 85 -14.96 -24.85 -3.70
N ARG A 86 -15.72 -23.88 -3.17
CA ARG A 86 -17.02 -24.14 -2.51
C ARG A 86 -18.09 -24.61 -3.47
N GLU A 87 -18.15 -24.01 -4.66
CA GLU A 87 -19.06 -24.43 -5.75
C GLU A 87 -18.82 -25.88 -6.16
N ALA A 88 -17.56 -26.33 -6.12
CA ALA A 88 -17.18 -27.73 -6.37
C ALA A 88 -17.40 -28.66 -5.16
N GLY A 89 -17.91 -28.16 -4.03
CA GLY A 89 -18.13 -28.91 -2.81
C GLY A 89 -16.86 -29.17 -1.98
N GLY A 90 -15.76 -28.47 -2.26
CA GLY A 90 -14.54 -28.48 -1.44
C GLY A 90 -14.66 -27.57 -0.21
N ILE A 91 -13.72 -27.68 0.73
CA ILE A 91 -13.60 -26.74 1.86
C ILE A 91 -12.60 -25.65 1.47
N ALA A 92 -13.04 -24.40 1.47
CA ALA A 92 -12.16 -23.25 1.29
C ALA A 92 -11.81 -22.63 2.65
N VAL A 93 -10.51 -22.45 2.89
CA VAL A 93 -9.98 -21.72 4.05
C VAL A 93 -9.17 -20.53 3.57
N LEU A 94 -9.55 -19.33 3.98
CA LEU A 94 -8.76 -18.12 3.70
C LEU A 94 -7.86 -17.78 4.89
N GLY A 95 -6.67 -17.29 4.59
CA GLY A 95 -5.74 -16.73 5.58
C GLY A 95 -4.85 -15.67 4.96
N GLY A 96 -3.98 -15.06 5.75
CA GLY A 96 -3.12 -13.96 5.29
C GLY A 96 -3.54 -12.60 5.83
N THR A 97 -2.82 -11.55 5.45
CA THR A 97 -2.97 -10.22 6.05
C THR A 97 -4.33 -9.62 5.82
N HIS A 98 -4.88 -9.71 4.62
CA HIS A 98 -6.13 -9.06 4.29
C HIS A 98 -7.31 -9.64 5.08
N THR A 99 -7.50 -10.96 5.04
CA THR A 99 -8.62 -11.62 5.72
C THR A 99 -8.44 -11.71 7.24
N SER A 100 -7.23 -11.47 7.75
CA SER A 100 -7.03 -11.28 9.19
C SER A 100 -7.67 -10.00 9.70
N PHE A 101 -7.59 -8.91 8.93
CA PHE A 101 -8.15 -7.60 9.29
C PHE A 101 -9.57 -7.39 8.77
N LEU A 102 -9.96 -8.08 7.69
CA LEU A 102 -11.32 -8.05 7.12
C LEU A 102 -11.91 -9.47 7.06
N PRO A 103 -12.11 -10.15 8.21
CA PRO A 103 -12.59 -11.53 8.22
C PRO A 103 -14.03 -11.67 7.72
N ASP A 104 -14.89 -10.68 7.96
CA ASP A 104 -16.27 -10.70 7.47
C ASP A 104 -16.35 -10.72 5.94
N GLU A 105 -15.45 -9.99 5.27
CA GLU A 105 -15.35 -10.02 3.82
C GLU A 105 -14.87 -11.39 3.33
N GLY A 106 -13.85 -11.96 3.98
CA GLY A 106 -13.39 -13.32 3.68
C GLY A 106 -14.45 -14.40 3.88
N LEU A 107 -15.29 -14.29 4.91
CA LEU A 107 -16.36 -15.24 5.21
C LEU A 107 -17.52 -15.23 4.20
N GLN A 108 -17.61 -14.21 3.35
CA GLN A 108 -18.56 -14.24 2.22
C GLN A 108 -18.14 -15.31 1.19
N HIS A 109 -16.83 -15.58 1.09
CA HIS A 109 -16.22 -16.40 0.05
C HIS A 109 -15.69 -17.75 0.53
N ALA A 110 -15.38 -17.91 1.82
CA ALA A 110 -14.78 -19.14 2.37
C ALA A 110 -15.60 -19.75 3.52
N ASP A 111 -15.38 -21.04 3.79
CA ASP A 111 -16.01 -21.73 4.92
C ASP A 111 -15.39 -21.29 6.25
N PHE A 112 -14.08 -21.01 6.23
CA PHE A 112 -13.31 -20.59 7.39
C PHE A 112 -12.31 -19.50 7.02
N VAL A 113 -12.05 -18.59 7.97
CA VAL A 113 -10.93 -17.65 7.90
C VAL A 113 -10.02 -17.89 9.11
N VAL A 114 -8.74 -18.18 8.86
CA VAL A 114 -7.70 -18.25 9.89
C VAL A 114 -6.98 -16.91 9.96
N ARG A 115 -7.15 -16.20 11.09
CA ARG A 115 -6.60 -14.86 11.31
C ARG A 115 -5.21 -14.90 11.96
N GLY A 116 -4.42 -13.86 11.78
CA GLY A 116 -3.15 -13.69 12.47
C GLY A 116 -2.12 -14.80 12.18
N GLU A 117 -1.43 -15.26 13.22
CA GLU A 117 -0.51 -16.40 13.14
C GLU A 117 -1.30 -17.72 13.10
N GLY A 118 -1.25 -18.40 11.95
CA GLY A 118 -2.13 -19.53 11.64
C GLY A 118 -1.60 -20.91 12.03
N GLU A 119 -0.37 -21.04 12.53
CA GLU A 119 0.31 -22.34 12.69
C GLU A 119 -0.45 -23.32 13.58
N PHE A 120 -0.95 -22.86 14.73
CA PHE A 120 -1.74 -23.69 15.63
C PHE A 120 -3.21 -23.75 15.21
N ALA A 121 -3.80 -22.61 14.88
CA ALA A 121 -5.21 -22.49 14.55
C ALA A 121 -5.60 -23.33 13.32
N PHE A 122 -4.73 -23.38 12.30
CA PHE A 122 -4.97 -24.18 11.10
C PHE A 122 -4.92 -25.69 11.40
N GLN A 123 -3.97 -26.13 12.22
CA GLN A 123 -3.90 -27.53 12.66
C GLN A 123 -5.16 -27.92 13.45
N GLU A 124 -5.56 -27.10 14.41
CA GLU A 124 -6.76 -27.31 15.21
C GLU A 124 -8.02 -27.31 14.35
N LEU A 125 -8.08 -26.46 13.31
CA LEU A 125 -9.19 -26.44 12.35
C LEU A 125 -9.28 -27.75 11.56
N VAL A 126 -8.15 -28.25 11.05
CA VAL A 126 -8.11 -29.54 10.36
C VAL A 126 -8.57 -30.68 11.29
N ASP A 127 -8.11 -30.68 12.54
CA ASP A 127 -8.49 -31.67 13.55
C ASP A 127 -10.00 -31.59 13.87
N ALA A 128 -10.55 -30.38 14.03
CA ALA A 128 -11.98 -30.14 14.28
C ALA A 128 -12.87 -30.54 13.10
N ILE A 129 -12.43 -30.32 11.86
CA ILE A 129 -13.17 -30.78 10.66
C ILE A 129 -13.23 -32.32 10.62
N GLN A 130 -12.15 -33.01 10.98
CA GLN A 130 -12.14 -34.48 11.02
C GLN A 130 -12.98 -35.06 12.16
N GLY A 131 -12.93 -34.42 13.34
CA GLY A 131 -13.72 -34.80 14.51
C GLY A 131 -15.21 -34.48 14.36
N GLY A 132 -15.53 -33.38 13.68
CA GLY A 132 -16.88 -32.86 13.54
C GLY A 132 -17.29 -31.84 14.60
N GLU A 133 -16.40 -31.48 15.53
CA GLU A 133 -16.65 -30.69 16.74
C GLU A 133 -15.41 -29.86 17.14
N GLY A 134 -15.58 -28.90 18.07
CA GLY A 134 -14.47 -28.17 18.70
C GLY A 134 -14.09 -26.85 18.04
N PHE A 135 -14.84 -26.40 17.02
CA PHE A 135 -14.61 -25.13 16.33
C PHE A 135 -14.57 -23.94 17.29
N GLU A 136 -15.45 -23.93 18.29
CA GLU A 136 -15.65 -22.86 19.28
C GLU A 136 -14.43 -22.63 20.20
N LYS A 137 -13.45 -23.54 20.18
CA LYS A 137 -12.23 -23.49 21.01
C LYS A 137 -11.02 -22.99 20.24
N ILE A 138 -11.12 -22.83 18.93
CA ILE A 138 -10.00 -22.52 18.05
C ILE A 138 -9.77 -21.00 18.04
N GLN A 139 -8.83 -20.53 18.84
CA GLN A 139 -8.40 -19.13 18.77
C GLN A 139 -7.92 -18.78 17.35
N ASN A 140 -8.06 -17.51 16.95
CA ASN A 140 -7.82 -17.00 15.60
C ASN A 140 -8.82 -17.44 14.52
N LEU A 141 -9.77 -18.34 14.79
CA LEU A 141 -10.73 -18.78 13.79
C LEU A 141 -11.89 -17.80 13.64
N SER A 142 -12.28 -17.55 12.40
CA SER A 142 -13.58 -16.98 12.06
C SER A 142 -14.35 -17.92 11.15
N TYR A 143 -15.65 -18.07 11.38
CA TYR A 143 -16.54 -18.96 10.63
C TYR A 143 -18.00 -18.52 10.74
N LEU A 144 -18.88 -19.11 9.94
CA LEU A 144 -20.32 -18.87 10.04
C LEU A 144 -20.98 -19.92 10.96
N SER A 145 -21.72 -19.46 11.97
CA SER A 145 -22.59 -20.29 12.81
C SER A 145 -24.02 -19.77 12.69
N ASP A 146 -24.96 -20.62 12.27
CA ASP A 146 -26.37 -20.25 12.06
C ASP A 146 -26.55 -18.99 11.19
N GLY A 147 -25.73 -18.87 10.15
CA GLY A 147 -25.74 -17.74 9.21
C GLY A 147 -25.13 -16.44 9.76
N ARG A 148 -24.51 -16.46 10.95
CA ARG A 148 -23.84 -15.30 11.55
C ARG A 148 -22.35 -15.52 11.64
N ALA A 149 -21.58 -14.47 11.38
CA ALA A 149 -20.14 -14.49 11.58
C ALA A 149 -19.82 -14.63 13.08
N VAL A 150 -18.95 -15.59 13.38
CA VAL A 150 -18.36 -15.82 14.70
C VAL A 150 -16.87 -15.60 14.57
N HIS A 151 -16.32 -14.72 15.40
CA HIS A 151 -14.88 -14.44 15.46
C HIS A 151 -14.36 -14.85 16.84
N LEU A 152 -13.59 -15.92 16.89
CA LEU A 152 -12.99 -16.39 18.13
C LEU A 152 -11.79 -15.53 18.51
N PRO A 153 -11.50 -15.37 19.82
CA PRO A 153 -10.44 -14.49 20.29
C PRO A 153 -9.10 -14.73 19.62
N GLU A 154 -8.31 -13.66 19.48
CA GLU A 154 -6.96 -13.78 18.97
C GLU A 154 -6.06 -14.51 19.97
N ARG A 155 -5.21 -15.41 19.44
CA ARG A 155 -4.20 -16.13 20.21
C ARG A 155 -3.02 -15.21 20.53
N PRO A 156 -2.38 -15.35 21.71
CA PRO A 156 -1.10 -14.71 21.97
C PRO A 156 -0.06 -15.04 20.89
N LYS A 157 0.70 -14.01 20.47
CA LYS A 157 1.76 -14.18 19.46
C LYS A 157 2.81 -15.19 19.91
N ILE A 158 3.28 -16.04 19.00
CA ILE A 158 4.22 -17.14 19.28
C ILE A 158 5.57 -16.58 19.78
N PRO A 159 5.93 -16.69 21.07
CA PRO A 159 7.11 -15.98 21.60
C PRO A 159 8.43 -16.55 21.06
N ASN A 160 8.53 -17.87 20.91
CA ASN A 160 9.67 -18.56 20.34
C ASN A 160 9.27 -19.21 19.02
N LEU A 161 9.85 -18.73 17.91
CA LEU A 161 9.48 -19.21 16.58
C LEU A 161 10.04 -20.62 16.27
N ASP A 162 10.95 -21.16 17.09
CA ASP A 162 11.51 -22.50 16.89
C ASP A 162 10.52 -23.65 17.06
N VAL A 163 9.31 -23.37 17.53
CA VAL A 163 8.18 -24.33 17.50
C VAL A 163 7.81 -24.73 16.06
N ASN A 164 8.15 -23.89 15.08
CA ASN A 164 7.84 -24.11 13.68
C ASN A 164 8.94 -24.93 12.99
N PRO A 165 8.62 -25.89 12.10
CA PRO A 165 9.63 -26.57 11.29
C PRO A 165 10.28 -25.62 10.27
N ILE A 166 11.43 -26.03 9.71
CA ILE A 166 12.03 -25.35 8.55
C ILE A 166 11.10 -25.53 7.33
N PRO A 167 10.66 -24.46 6.64
CA PRO A 167 9.77 -24.58 5.48
C PRO A 167 10.37 -25.45 4.36
N ASP A 168 9.63 -26.46 3.92
CA ASP A 168 10.08 -27.35 2.84
C ASP A 168 9.64 -26.83 1.47
N TYR A 169 10.54 -26.12 0.79
CA TYR A 169 10.33 -25.59 -0.56
C TYR A 169 10.04 -26.68 -1.62
N ARG A 170 10.38 -27.94 -1.37
CA ARG A 170 10.09 -29.04 -2.32
C ARG A 170 8.59 -29.34 -2.41
N LEU A 171 7.78 -28.83 -1.47
CA LEU A 171 6.33 -28.90 -1.54
C LEU A 171 5.72 -27.92 -2.56
N ILE A 172 6.50 -26.94 -3.03
CA ILE A 172 6.08 -25.97 -4.04
C ILE A 172 6.13 -26.64 -5.42
N THR A 173 4.98 -26.69 -6.08
CA THR A 173 4.85 -27.22 -7.44
C THR A 173 5.67 -26.38 -8.41
N GLY A 174 6.51 -27.03 -9.22
CA GLY A 174 7.39 -26.36 -10.18
C GLY A 174 8.65 -25.75 -9.57
N TRP A 175 8.91 -25.93 -8.27
CA TRP A 175 10.11 -25.40 -7.62
C TRP A 175 11.40 -25.98 -8.20
N LYS A 176 12.37 -25.10 -8.46
CA LYS A 176 13.71 -25.47 -8.92
C LYS A 176 14.74 -25.02 -7.87
N PRO A 177 15.45 -25.96 -7.21
CA PRO A 177 16.53 -25.63 -6.28
C PRO A 177 17.64 -24.79 -6.94
N GLY A 178 18.42 -24.10 -6.11
CA GLY A 178 19.57 -23.29 -6.56
C GLY A 178 19.23 -21.83 -6.92
N GLY A 179 17.96 -21.45 -6.92
CA GLY A 179 17.50 -20.09 -7.21
C GLY A 179 17.57 -19.12 -6.01
N VAL A 180 16.67 -18.14 -6.03
CA VAL A 180 16.44 -17.20 -4.92
C VAL A 180 15.58 -17.89 -3.87
N ILE A 181 15.99 -17.86 -2.60
CA ILE A 181 15.18 -18.34 -1.47
C ILE A 181 14.79 -17.19 -0.54
N SER A 182 13.70 -17.38 0.19
CA SER A 182 13.26 -16.48 1.26
C SER A 182 13.50 -17.16 2.61
N VAL A 183 14.05 -16.43 3.58
CA VAL A 183 14.24 -16.94 4.95
C VAL A 183 13.73 -15.88 5.93
N ALA A 184 12.75 -16.24 6.76
CA ALA A 184 12.33 -15.39 7.88
C ALA A 184 13.07 -15.85 9.14
N THR A 185 13.80 -14.94 9.77
CA THR A 185 14.53 -15.15 11.03
C THR A 185 13.79 -14.57 12.23
N SER A 186 12.85 -13.65 11.98
CA SER A 186 12.09 -12.95 13.01
C SER A 186 10.68 -12.55 12.57
N ARG A 187 9.86 -12.15 13.55
CA ARG A 187 8.54 -11.53 13.37
C ARG A 187 8.34 -10.40 14.36
N GLY A 188 7.57 -9.40 13.94
CA GLY A 188 7.22 -8.23 14.75
C GLY A 188 8.22 -7.08 14.59
N CYS A 189 7.75 -5.87 14.88
CA CYS A 189 8.50 -4.64 14.64
C CYS A 189 8.32 -3.65 15.81
N PRO A 190 9.40 -3.20 16.48
CA PRO A 190 9.31 -2.29 17.63
C PRO A 190 8.93 -0.85 17.25
N PHE A 191 8.77 -0.54 15.96
CA PHE A 191 8.37 0.77 15.46
C PHE A 191 6.87 0.83 15.17
N SER A 192 6.34 2.04 15.12
CA SER A 192 4.90 2.32 14.97
C SER A 192 4.63 3.23 13.77
N CYS A 193 5.24 2.92 12.61
CA CYS A 193 4.96 3.66 11.38
C CYS A 193 3.47 3.56 11.03
N THR A 194 2.82 4.70 10.78
CA THR A 194 1.34 4.78 10.75
C THR A 194 0.71 4.05 9.57
N PHE A 195 1.43 3.96 8.45
CA PHE A 195 0.97 3.30 7.22
C PHE A 195 1.24 1.79 7.20
N CYS A 196 1.93 1.24 8.20
CA CYS A 196 2.44 -0.13 8.17
C CYS A 196 1.53 -1.08 8.95
N SER A 197 1.16 -2.22 8.34
CA SER A 197 0.31 -3.25 8.96
C SER A 197 1.10 -4.27 9.80
N VAL A 198 2.43 -4.25 9.76
CA VAL A 198 3.29 -5.22 10.46
C VAL A 198 3.03 -5.25 11.98
N PRO A 199 2.98 -4.11 12.69
CA PRO A 199 2.69 -4.14 14.12
C PRO A 199 1.30 -4.66 14.45
N GLY A 200 0.29 -4.35 13.63
CA GLY A 200 -1.06 -4.91 13.77
C GLY A 200 -1.07 -6.43 13.61
N MET A 201 -0.30 -6.95 12.64
CA MET A 201 -0.26 -8.39 12.33
C MET A 201 0.60 -9.19 13.31
N TYR A 202 1.80 -8.72 13.64
CA TYR A 202 2.80 -9.51 14.37
C TYR A 202 3.14 -8.98 15.77
N GLY A 203 2.61 -7.81 16.13
CA GLY A 203 2.91 -7.12 17.38
C GLY A 203 4.25 -6.36 17.35
N HIS A 204 4.52 -5.64 18.43
CA HIS A 204 5.75 -4.86 18.60
C HIS A 204 6.95 -5.66 19.11
N ALA A 205 6.71 -6.84 19.68
CA ALA A 205 7.78 -7.70 20.19
C ALA A 205 8.57 -8.30 19.03
N PHE A 206 9.90 -8.11 19.04
CA PHE A 206 10.80 -8.73 18.08
C PHE A 206 11.07 -10.18 18.49
N ARG A 207 10.30 -11.10 17.93
CA ARG A 207 10.34 -12.55 18.22
C ARG A 207 11.18 -13.23 17.15
N THR A 208 11.97 -14.23 17.53
CA THR A 208 13.00 -14.76 16.63
C THR A 208 13.05 -16.27 16.63
N HIS A 209 13.52 -16.82 15.52
CA HIS A 209 14.14 -18.15 15.48
C HIS A 209 15.50 -18.13 16.20
N SER A 210 15.96 -19.27 16.73
CA SER A 210 17.35 -19.37 17.19
C SER A 210 18.32 -19.22 16.03
N VAL A 211 19.53 -18.72 16.32
CA VAL A 211 20.61 -18.62 15.32
C VAL A 211 20.91 -19.99 14.71
N GLU A 212 20.97 -21.03 15.54
CA GLU A 212 21.24 -22.40 15.07
C GLU A 212 20.21 -22.88 14.05
N ARG A 213 18.91 -22.71 14.34
CA ARG A 213 17.85 -23.11 13.41
C ARG A 213 17.94 -22.35 12.08
N VAL A 214 18.26 -21.06 12.10
CA VAL A 214 18.45 -20.28 10.86
C VAL A 214 19.66 -20.80 10.07
N LEU A 215 20.77 -21.14 10.74
CA LEU A 215 21.93 -21.73 10.08
C LEU A 215 21.62 -23.10 9.47
N GLN A 216 20.80 -23.93 10.12
CA GLN A 216 20.33 -25.21 9.58
C GLN A 216 19.45 -25.01 8.34
N GLU A 217 18.59 -24.00 8.34
CA GLU A 217 17.77 -23.65 7.17
C GLU A 217 18.64 -23.19 5.99
N LEU A 218 19.63 -22.33 6.24
CA LEU A 218 20.61 -21.94 5.21
C LEU A 218 21.42 -23.13 4.68
N GLU A 219 21.84 -24.05 5.56
CA GLU A 219 22.53 -25.28 5.19
C GLU A 219 21.67 -26.17 4.28
N SER A 220 20.36 -26.30 4.57
CA SER A 220 19.43 -27.06 3.73
C SER A 220 19.27 -26.49 2.31
N HIS A 221 19.66 -25.23 2.11
CA HIS A 221 19.65 -24.53 0.84
C HIS A 221 21.06 -24.24 0.30
N ARG A 222 22.10 -24.91 0.83
CA ARG A 222 23.48 -24.71 0.38
C ARG A 222 23.58 -24.80 -1.16
N GLY A 223 24.21 -23.79 -1.75
CA GLY A 223 24.34 -23.66 -3.21
C GLY A 223 23.22 -22.85 -3.88
N ASN A 224 22.31 -22.23 -3.11
CA ASN A 224 21.38 -21.25 -3.65
C ASN A 224 22.11 -20.00 -4.17
N MET A 225 21.56 -19.39 -5.22
CA MET A 225 22.12 -18.19 -5.84
C MET A 225 22.01 -16.96 -4.95
N TYR A 226 20.88 -16.82 -4.24
CA TYR A 226 20.59 -15.64 -3.43
C TYR A 226 19.66 -15.96 -2.26
N THR A 227 19.91 -15.35 -1.10
CA THR A 227 19.01 -15.41 0.07
C THR A 227 18.39 -14.03 0.32
N PHE A 228 17.06 -13.96 0.31
CA PHE A 228 16.34 -12.81 0.83
C PHE A 228 15.91 -13.08 2.27
N PHE A 229 16.47 -12.35 3.23
CA PHE A 229 15.97 -12.37 4.60
C PHE A 229 14.69 -11.52 4.67
N ALA A 230 13.55 -12.19 4.83
CA ALA A 230 12.22 -11.61 4.73
C ALA A 230 11.75 -10.90 6.01
N ASP A 231 12.64 -10.73 6.99
CA ASP A 231 12.37 -9.97 8.21
C ASP A 231 11.96 -8.54 7.87
N ASP A 232 10.93 -8.02 8.54
CA ASP A 232 10.49 -6.62 8.37
C ASP A 232 11.63 -5.64 8.70
N ILE A 233 12.47 -6.00 9.68
CA ILE A 233 13.70 -5.29 10.03
C ILE A 233 14.75 -6.32 10.51
N PHE A 234 15.59 -6.79 9.60
CA PHE A 234 16.61 -7.82 9.89
C PHE A 234 17.57 -7.42 11.01
N THR A 235 17.94 -6.14 11.07
CA THR A 235 18.92 -5.61 12.02
C THR A 235 18.30 -5.01 13.28
N ALA A 236 17.03 -5.29 13.57
CA ALA A 236 16.36 -4.73 14.76
C ALA A 236 17.05 -5.14 16.07
N ASN A 237 17.51 -6.39 16.15
CA ASN A 237 18.38 -6.87 17.23
C ASN A 237 19.81 -7.01 16.71
N LYS A 238 20.60 -5.93 16.83
CA LYS A 238 21.99 -5.87 16.34
C LYS A 238 22.89 -6.97 16.92
N LYS A 239 22.74 -7.30 18.21
CA LYS A 239 23.54 -8.35 18.86
C LYS A 239 23.30 -9.72 18.20
N ARG A 240 22.04 -10.14 18.13
CA ARG A 240 21.66 -11.40 17.49
C ARG A 240 22.07 -11.43 16.01
N CYS A 241 21.90 -10.32 15.30
CA CYS A 241 22.30 -10.23 13.90
C CYS A 241 23.79 -10.50 13.73
N LYS A 242 24.66 -9.93 14.59
CA LYS A 242 26.10 -10.21 14.55
C LYS A 242 26.41 -11.69 14.84
N ASP A 243 25.69 -12.31 15.77
CA ASP A 243 25.87 -13.74 16.08
C ASP A 243 25.49 -14.64 14.88
N LEU A 244 24.39 -14.30 14.18
CA LEU A 244 23.99 -14.99 12.96
C LEU A 244 25.04 -14.83 11.84
N LEU A 245 25.50 -13.61 11.57
CA LEU A 245 26.48 -13.34 10.52
C LEU A 245 27.81 -14.04 10.79
N ARG A 246 28.28 -14.07 12.05
CA ARG A 246 29.46 -14.86 12.44
C ARG A 246 29.26 -16.35 12.18
N GLY A 247 28.09 -16.88 12.53
CA GLY A 247 27.73 -18.28 12.26
C GLY A 247 27.72 -18.61 10.77
N MET A 248 27.20 -17.70 9.93
CA MET A 248 27.22 -17.84 8.48
C MET A 248 28.65 -17.90 7.94
N ILE A 249 29.51 -16.98 8.36
CA ILE A 249 30.92 -16.93 7.95
C ILE A 249 31.66 -18.20 8.39
N GLN A 250 31.48 -18.61 9.65
CA GLN A 250 32.17 -19.79 10.21
C GLN A 250 31.81 -21.10 9.50
N ARG A 251 30.58 -21.23 9.01
CA ARG A 251 30.07 -22.44 8.34
C ARG A 251 30.14 -22.39 6.81
N ASP A 252 30.72 -21.33 6.26
CA ASP A 252 30.72 -21.06 4.82
C ASP A 252 29.30 -21.11 4.22
N LEU A 253 28.37 -20.43 4.89
CA LEU A 253 26.96 -20.27 4.52
C LEU A 253 26.70 -18.83 4.09
N THR A 254 27.46 -18.36 3.12
CA THR A 254 27.45 -16.96 2.66
C THR A 254 27.04 -16.84 1.18
N PRO A 255 25.83 -17.28 0.78
CA PRO A 255 25.31 -16.88 -0.54
C PRO A 255 25.20 -15.36 -0.59
N ASP A 256 25.16 -14.77 -1.79
CA ASP A 256 24.79 -13.35 -1.88
C ASP A 256 23.40 -13.16 -1.25
N TRP A 257 23.26 -12.16 -0.39
CA TRP A 257 22.01 -11.97 0.32
C TRP A 257 21.59 -10.51 0.43
N GLY A 258 20.32 -10.32 0.74
CA GLY A 258 19.79 -9.01 1.07
C GLY A 258 18.65 -9.08 2.07
N ALA A 259 18.37 -7.95 2.69
CA ALA A 259 17.39 -7.84 3.76
C ALA A 259 16.83 -6.42 3.86
N GLN A 260 15.67 -6.28 4.50
CA GLN A 260 15.12 -4.98 4.86
C GLN A 260 15.80 -4.45 6.13
N VAL A 261 16.25 -3.20 6.07
CA VAL A 261 16.97 -2.53 7.14
C VAL A 261 16.53 -1.08 7.29
N ARG A 262 16.95 -0.44 8.39
CA ARG A 262 16.69 0.98 8.67
C ARG A 262 17.97 1.79 8.54
N THR A 263 17.83 3.11 8.45
CA THR A 263 18.99 4.03 8.35
C THR A 263 19.94 3.89 9.54
N GLU A 264 19.43 3.59 10.73
CA GLU A 264 20.23 3.42 11.96
C GLU A 264 21.09 2.13 12.00
N THR A 265 20.96 1.25 11.00
CA THR A 265 21.84 0.08 10.85
C THR A 265 23.30 0.51 10.71
N VAL A 266 23.55 1.60 10.00
CA VAL A 266 24.93 2.07 9.72
C VAL A 266 25.64 2.68 10.92
N ASP A 267 24.96 2.81 12.07
CA ASP A 267 25.54 3.36 13.29
C ASP A 267 26.39 2.31 14.06
N ASP A 268 26.39 1.04 13.64
CA ASP A 268 27.26 -0.03 14.17
C ASP A 268 28.27 -0.47 13.10
N PRO A 269 29.52 0.01 13.13
CA PRO A 269 30.55 -0.35 12.13
C PRO A 269 30.92 -1.83 12.12
N GLU A 270 30.90 -2.50 13.27
CA GLU A 270 31.18 -3.93 13.35
C GLU A 270 30.10 -4.73 12.60
N LEU A 271 28.83 -4.34 12.78
CA LEU A 271 27.72 -4.95 12.04
C LEU A 271 27.90 -4.76 10.53
N LEU A 272 28.26 -3.56 10.06
CA LEU A 272 28.49 -3.32 8.63
C LEU A 272 29.64 -4.17 8.07
N GLN A 273 30.73 -4.34 8.82
CA GLN A 273 31.83 -5.21 8.40
C GLN A 273 31.37 -6.67 8.32
N LEU A 274 30.67 -7.17 9.34
CA LEU A 274 30.12 -8.53 9.32
C LEU A 274 29.11 -8.74 8.18
N MET A 275 28.31 -7.73 7.84
CA MET A 275 27.42 -7.79 6.68
C MET A 275 28.23 -7.95 5.38
N GLN A 276 29.29 -7.17 5.20
CA GLN A 276 30.18 -7.31 4.03
C GLN A 276 30.86 -8.69 3.99
N ASP A 277 31.44 -9.12 5.11
CA ASP A 277 32.16 -10.40 5.22
C ASP A 277 31.25 -11.60 4.96
N ALA A 278 29.99 -11.51 5.38
CA ALA A 278 28.95 -12.51 5.11
C ALA A 278 28.31 -12.37 3.72
N ARG A 279 28.83 -11.50 2.84
CA ARG A 279 28.36 -11.27 1.46
C ARG A 279 26.97 -10.64 1.35
N CYS A 280 26.68 -9.66 2.20
CA CYS A 280 25.54 -8.76 2.03
C CYS A 280 25.68 -8.00 0.71
N PHE A 281 24.91 -8.41 -0.28
CA PHE A 281 24.95 -7.83 -1.60
C PHE A 281 24.13 -6.54 -1.66
N ASN A 282 22.89 -6.57 -1.16
CA ASN A 282 21.95 -5.46 -1.29
C ASN A 282 21.05 -5.31 -0.06
N VAL A 283 20.94 -4.09 0.47
CA VAL A 283 19.98 -3.74 1.51
C VAL A 283 18.78 -2.99 0.94
N TYR A 284 17.60 -3.29 1.48
CA TYR A 284 16.36 -2.60 1.17
C TYR A 284 16.09 -1.60 2.30
N VAL A 285 16.35 -0.32 2.05
CA VAL A 285 16.34 0.72 3.10
C VAL A 285 15.04 1.50 3.04
N GLY A 286 14.27 1.43 4.12
CA GLY A 286 13.05 2.22 4.30
C GLY A 286 13.36 3.70 4.57
N PHE A 287 13.61 4.46 3.51
CA PHE A 287 13.79 5.92 3.58
C PHE A 287 12.44 6.64 3.74
N GLU A 288 11.42 6.13 3.04
CA GLU A 288 10.05 6.62 2.93
C GLU A 288 9.93 8.00 2.30
N SER A 289 10.61 9.01 2.81
CA SER A 289 10.56 10.36 2.25
C SER A 289 11.83 11.14 2.60
N ILE A 290 12.14 12.14 1.77
CA ILE A 290 13.13 13.18 2.11
C ILE A 290 12.46 14.44 2.68
N ASN A 291 11.13 14.53 2.64
CA ASN A 291 10.36 15.63 3.18
C ASN A 291 10.21 15.45 4.71
N PRO A 292 10.76 16.35 5.55
CA PRO A 292 10.70 16.21 7.00
C PRO A 292 9.26 16.17 7.55
N ARG A 293 8.33 16.87 6.89
CA ARG A 293 6.90 16.86 7.26
C ARG A 293 6.27 15.49 7.05
N THR A 294 6.55 14.84 5.91
CA THR A 294 6.11 13.47 5.62
C THR A 294 6.72 12.46 6.60
N LEU A 295 8.03 12.57 6.90
CA LEU A 295 8.68 11.70 7.89
C LEU A 295 8.07 11.82 9.29
N LYS A 296 7.76 13.06 9.71
CA LYS A 296 7.08 13.34 10.98
C LYS A 296 5.66 12.73 10.99
N LEU A 297 4.90 12.92 9.91
CA LEU A 297 3.54 12.38 9.76
C LEU A 297 3.55 10.85 9.88
N PHE A 298 4.47 10.18 9.19
CA PHE A 298 4.64 8.72 9.26
C PHE A 298 5.22 8.20 10.58
N GLN A 299 5.52 9.09 11.53
CA GLN A 299 6.24 8.77 12.77
C GLN A 299 7.58 8.04 12.51
N LYS A 300 8.20 8.32 11.37
CA LYS A 300 9.48 7.75 11.00
C LYS A 300 10.56 8.54 11.76
N LYS A 301 11.17 7.89 12.75
CA LYS A 301 12.19 8.47 13.65
C LYS A 301 13.56 8.70 12.96
N GLN A 302 13.58 9.33 11.79
CA GLN A 302 14.80 9.66 11.02
C GLN A 302 14.67 11.03 10.35
N ASP A 303 15.80 11.58 9.90
CA ASP A 303 15.92 12.86 9.19
C ASP A 303 16.78 12.70 7.92
N LEU A 304 16.86 13.77 7.11
CA LEU A 304 17.61 13.76 5.86
C LEU A 304 19.11 13.48 6.07
N ALA A 305 19.71 14.03 7.13
CA ALA A 305 21.12 13.83 7.42
C ALA A 305 21.44 12.35 7.75
N LYS A 306 20.55 11.66 8.48
CA LYS A 306 20.65 10.22 8.72
C LYS A 306 20.49 9.41 7.43
N ILE A 307 19.59 9.82 6.54
CA ILE A 307 19.42 9.18 5.23
C ILE A 307 20.72 9.29 4.42
N GLU A 308 21.27 10.49 4.26
CA GLU A 308 22.51 10.72 3.52
C GLU A 308 23.69 9.94 4.13
N ARG A 309 23.86 9.99 5.46
CA ARG A 309 24.89 9.21 6.17
C ARG A 309 24.74 7.71 5.93
N SER A 310 23.51 7.19 5.91
CA SER A 310 23.28 5.76 5.66
C SER A 310 23.69 5.35 4.25
N ILE A 311 23.42 6.19 3.25
CA ILE A 311 23.81 5.95 1.86
C ILE A 311 25.33 5.88 1.76
N GLU A 312 26.02 6.88 2.29
CA GLU A 312 27.49 6.95 2.31
C GLU A 312 28.11 5.70 2.94
N ARG A 313 27.63 5.31 4.13
CA ARG A 313 28.23 4.22 4.91
C ARG A 313 27.98 2.84 4.30
N PHE A 314 26.81 2.58 3.73
CA PHE A 314 26.57 1.32 3.00
C PHE A 314 27.49 1.22 1.79
N HIS A 315 27.60 2.29 0.99
CA HIS A 315 28.49 2.33 -0.18
C HIS A 315 29.96 2.18 0.20
N ALA A 316 30.41 2.79 1.31
CA ALA A 316 31.76 2.62 1.84
C ALA A 316 32.09 1.15 2.18
N HIS A 317 31.09 0.37 2.58
CA HIS A 317 31.20 -1.08 2.82
C HIS A 317 30.85 -1.93 1.60
N LYS A 318 30.77 -1.35 0.40
CA LYS A 318 30.42 -2.04 -0.86
C LYS A 318 29.06 -2.76 -0.81
N ILE A 319 28.18 -2.34 0.11
CA ILE A 319 26.81 -2.85 0.23
C ILE A 319 25.93 -1.96 -0.64
N ARG A 320 25.16 -2.57 -1.53
CA ARG A 320 24.28 -1.85 -2.47
C ARG A 320 22.96 -1.48 -1.81
N ILE A 321 22.30 -0.46 -2.35
CA ILE A 321 21.05 0.07 -1.79
C ILE A 321 19.90 -0.05 -2.80
N HIS A 322 18.83 -0.71 -2.36
CA HIS A 322 17.49 -0.50 -2.87
C HIS A 322 16.77 0.52 -1.97
N GLY A 323 16.57 1.75 -2.48
CA GLY A 323 15.90 2.82 -1.75
C GLY A 323 14.38 2.68 -1.83
N MET A 324 13.72 2.51 -0.69
CA MET A 324 12.27 2.42 -0.61
C MET A 324 11.68 3.76 -0.20
N PHE A 325 10.84 4.33 -1.08
CA PHE A 325 10.14 5.59 -0.86
C PHE A 325 8.62 5.37 -0.93
N VAL A 326 7.90 6.12 -0.11
CA VAL A 326 6.43 6.17 -0.04
C VAL A 326 6.00 7.60 -0.36
N VAL A 327 5.20 7.76 -1.41
CA VAL A 327 4.72 9.06 -1.90
C VAL A 327 3.21 9.18 -1.79
N GLY A 328 2.71 10.42 -1.78
CA GLY A 328 1.27 10.68 -1.69
C GLY A 328 0.76 10.79 -0.27
N SER A 329 1.60 11.20 0.67
CA SER A 329 1.12 11.71 1.96
C SER A 329 0.43 13.07 1.79
N ASP A 330 -0.24 13.56 2.85
CA ASP A 330 -0.87 14.89 2.84
C ASP A 330 0.13 16.06 2.94
N GLU A 331 1.41 15.72 3.10
CA GLU A 331 2.54 16.66 3.10
C GLU A 331 3.35 16.61 1.79
N ASP A 332 3.05 15.66 0.90
CA ASP A 332 3.67 15.58 -0.42
C ASP A 332 2.88 16.37 -1.47
N ASP A 333 3.59 16.85 -2.48
CA ASP A 333 3.07 17.42 -3.72
C ASP A 333 3.90 16.91 -4.92
N VAL A 334 3.59 17.41 -6.12
CA VAL A 334 4.28 16.99 -7.35
C VAL A 334 5.79 17.30 -7.26
N GLU A 335 6.12 18.43 -6.64
CA GLU A 335 7.47 18.94 -6.50
C GLU A 335 8.29 18.13 -5.48
N THR A 336 7.70 17.73 -4.34
CA THR A 336 8.41 16.86 -3.38
C THR A 336 8.71 15.47 -3.94
N ILE A 337 7.81 14.92 -4.76
CA ILE A 337 8.01 13.63 -5.43
C ILE A 337 9.15 13.73 -6.44
N ASP A 338 9.18 14.77 -7.27
CA ASP A 338 10.26 14.99 -8.24
C ASP A 338 11.61 15.23 -7.54
N ALA A 339 11.64 16.04 -6.48
CA ALA A 339 12.82 16.28 -5.66
C ALA A 339 13.37 14.98 -5.04
N THR A 340 12.50 14.03 -4.67
CA THR A 340 12.92 12.72 -4.16
C THR A 340 13.64 11.90 -5.24
N ALA A 341 13.18 11.95 -6.49
CA ALA A 341 13.86 11.28 -7.60
C ALA A 341 15.23 11.92 -7.92
N GLU A 342 15.32 13.25 -7.82
CA GLU A 342 16.59 13.97 -7.96
C GLU A 342 17.58 13.63 -6.85
N PHE A 343 17.09 13.59 -5.61
CA PHE A 343 17.89 13.16 -4.46
C PHE A 343 18.47 11.75 -4.66
N ALA A 344 17.65 10.79 -5.12
CA ALA A 344 18.11 9.44 -5.37
C ALA A 344 19.17 9.36 -6.48
N LEU A 345 19.02 10.16 -7.55
CA LEU A 345 20.01 10.26 -8.63
C LEU A 345 21.33 10.94 -8.19
N LYS A 346 21.22 11.98 -7.35
CA LYS A 346 22.33 12.75 -6.80
C LYS A 346 23.19 11.89 -5.87
N ASN A 347 22.56 11.16 -4.96
CA ASN A 347 23.21 10.29 -3.97
C ASN A 347 23.58 8.89 -4.52
N ASP A 348 23.47 8.70 -5.84
CA ASP A 348 23.85 7.47 -6.55
C ASP A 348 23.23 6.17 -6.03
N ILE A 349 22.04 6.24 -5.43
CA ILE A 349 21.28 5.07 -4.99
C ILE A 349 21.19 4.06 -6.15
N ASP A 350 21.41 2.77 -5.86
CA ASP A 350 21.64 1.76 -6.88
C ASP A 350 20.35 1.40 -7.62
N SER A 351 19.27 1.18 -6.86
CA SER A 351 17.90 0.99 -7.36
C SER A 351 16.88 1.61 -6.41
N ILE A 352 15.67 1.91 -6.88
CA ILE A 352 14.61 2.49 -6.05
C ILE A 352 13.24 1.89 -6.35
N GLN A 353 12.34 2.04 -5.40
CA GLN A 353 10.90 1.97 -5.61
C GLN A 353 10.24 3.24 -5.09
N PHE A 354 9.26 3.74 -5.85
CA PHE A 354 8.31 4.75 -5.41
C PHE A 354 6.96 4.08 -5.27
N MET A 355 6.59 3.75 -4.03
CA MET A 355 5.27 3.22 -3.73
C MET A 355 4.32 4.35 -3.38
N ILE A 356 3.11 4.31 -3.92
CA ILE A 356 2.03 5.18 -3.52
C ILE A 356 1.52 4.71 -2.15
N LEU A 357 1.41 5.64 -1.20
CA LEU A 357 0.82 5.41 0.11
C LEU A 357 -0.54 4.72 -0.07
N THR A 358 -0.63 3.46 0.35
CA THR A 358 -1.83 2.65 0.15
C THR A 358 -2.53 2.45 1.48
N PRO A 359 -3.83 2.74 1.60
CA PRO A 359 -4.61 2.49 2.80
C PRO A 359 -4.80 0.99 3.05
N ILE A 360 -3.83 0.31 3.67
CA ILE A 360 -3.90 -1.15 3.86
C ILE A 360 -4.62 -1.48 5.18
N PRO A 361 -5.62 -2.39 5.18
CA PRO A 361 -6.25 -2.88 6.40
C PRO A 361 -5.24 -3.37 7.45
N GLY A 362 -5.47 -3.02 8.71
CA GLY A 362 -4.58 -3.34 9.83
C GLY A 362 -3.39 -2.40 10.03
N SER A 363 -3.28 -1.35 9.21
CA SER A 363 -2.39 -0.21 9.52
C SER A 363 -3.11 0.78 10.45
N PRO A 364 -2.36 1.51 11.31
CA PRO A 364 -2.93 2.61 12.09
C PRO A 364 -3.68 3.65 11.25
N ASP A 365 -3.15 4.01 10.08
CA ASP A 365 -3.80 4.96 9.16
C ASP A 365 -5.15 4.44 8.67
N TRP A 366 -5.26 3.14 8.38
CA TRP A 366 -6.54 2.52 8.00
C TRP A 366 -7.60 2.69 9.08
N GLU A 367 -7.30 2.25 10.30
CA GLU A 367 -8.25 2.24 11.42
C GLU A 367 -8.64 3.64 11.91
N GLN A 368 -7.69 4.58 11.84
CA GLN A 368 -7.87 5.91 12.40
C GLN A 368 -8.50 6.88 11.43
N VAL A 369 -8.31 6.69 10.12
CA VAL A 369 -8.69 7.72 9.13
C VAL A 369 -9.51 7.15 7.98
N TYR A 370 -9.08 6.04 7.37
CA TYR A 370 -9.72 5.56 6.15
C TYR A 370 -11.02 4.77 6.42
N ASP A 371 -11.03 3.85 7.38
CA ASP A 371 -12.20 3.03 7.68
C ASP A 371 -13.34 3.86 8.30
N ARG A 372 -12.98 4.87 9.09
CA ARG A 372 -13.93 5.86 9.63
C ARG A 372 -14.53 6.75 8.55
N GLY A 373 -13.90 6.81 7.36
CA GLY A 373 -14.27 7.71 6.27
C GLY A 373 -13.82 9.16 6.50
N ASP A 374 -12.81 9.39 7.35
CA ASP A 374 -12.24 10.73 7.62
C ASP A 374 -11.33 11.18 6.47
N LYS A 375 -10.90 10.25 5.60
CA LYS A 375 -10.15 10.53 4.38
C LYS A 375 -10.74 9.81 3.18
N TYR A 376 -10.80 10.52 2.05
CA TYR A 376 -11.39 10.02 0.82
C TYR A 376 -10.55 8.89 0.20
N VAL A 377 -11.09 7.69 0.26
CA VAL A 377 -10.67 6.53 -0.55
C VAL A 377 -11.42 6.63 -1.87
N ILE A 378 -10.68 6.77 -2.97
CA ILE A 378 -11.27 6.96 -4.31
C ILE A 378 -11.73 5.64 -4.91
N SER A 379 -11.19 4.50 -4.43
CA SER A 379 -11.59 3.16 -4.86
C SER A 379 -11.29 2.13 -3.78
N LYS A 380 -12.25 1.25 -3.48
CA LYS A 380 -12.05 0.02 -2.67
C LYS A 380 -11.80 -1.21 -3.54
N ASN A 381 -11.38 -1.03 -4.80
CA ASN A 381 -10.99 -2.16 -5.63
C ASN A 381 -9.63 -2.69 -5.16
N TRP A 382 -9.67 -3.71 -4.30
CA TRP A 382 -8.50 -4.24 -3.61
C TRP A 382 -7.36 -4.66 -4.54
N GLN A 383 -7.63 -5.04 -5.79
CA GLN A 383 -6.59 -5.42 -6.74
C GLN A 383 -5.53 -4.31 -6.93
N PHE A 384 -5.94 -3.04 -6.79
CA PHE A 384 -5.07 -1.86 -6.94
C PHE A 384 -4.41 -1.43 -5.62
N TYR A 385 -4.56 -2.18 -4.53
CA TYR A 385 -3.87 -1.91 -3.26
C TYR A 385 -2.49 -2.58 -3.24
N ASP A 386 -1.69 -2.28 -4.26
CA ASP A 386 -0.41 -2.90 -4.57
C ASP A 386 0.80 -1.95 -4.39
N GLY A 387 0.53 -0.70 -3.96
CA GLY A 387 1.54 0.35 -3.86
C GLY A 387 1.92 1.00 -5.18
N HIS A 388 1.35 0.60 -6.32
CA HIS A 388 1.62 1.18 -7.64
C HIS A 388 0.46 2.00 -8.20
N HIS A 389 -0.72 1.86 -7.62
CA HIS A 389 -1.93 2.56 -8.05
C HIS A 389 -2.44 3.55 -7.00
N ALA A 390 -2.90 4.71 -7.46
CA ALA A 390 -3.54 5.69 -6.59
C ALA A 390 -4.95 5.21 -6.22
N VAL A 391 -5.17 4.94 -4.94
CA VAL A 391 -6.47 4.51 -4.38
C VAL A 391 -7.01 5.46 -3.31
N HIS A 392 -6.26 6.52 -3.00
CA HIS A 392 -6.68 7.61 -2.12
C HIS A 392 -6.37 8.98 -2.73
N GLN A 393 -6.89 10.02 -2.09
CA GLN A 393 -6.57 11.40 -2.43
C GLN A 393 -5.68 12.05 -1.36
N PRO A 394 -4.44 12.47 -1.70
CA PRO A 394 -3.64 13.32 -0.83
C PRO A 394 -4.15 14.76 -0.84
N ARG A 395 -3.78 15.53 0.18
CA ARG A 395 -4.23 16.92 0.33
C ARG A 395 -3.81 17.85 -0.82
N ARG A 396 -2.55 17.79 -1.29
CA ARG A 396 -1.95 18.83 -2.16
C ARG A 396 -1.83 18.49 -3.65
N MET A 397 -2.36 17.34 -4.07
CA MET A 397 -2.40 16.96 -5.49
C MET A 397 -3.60 16.06 -5.77
N SER A 398 -4.01 15.96 -7.04
CA SER A 398 -5.05 15.03 -7.44
C SER A 398 -4.52 13.59 -7.46
N PRO A 399 -5.39 12.58 -7.32
CA PRO A 399 -5.01 11.18 -7.53
C PRO A 399 -4.36 10.92 -8.89
N TYR A 400 -4.82 11.61 -9.95
CA TYR A 400 -4.19 11.55 -11.27
C TYR A 400 -2.76 12.08 -11.26
N GLU A 401 -2.51 13.24 -10.65
CA GLU A 401 -1.16 13.80 -10.49
C GLU A 401 -0.28 12.90 -9.63
N LEU A 402 -0.81 12.31 -8.55
CA LEU A 402 -0.08 11.35 -7.71
C LEU A 402 0.39 10.15 -8.54
N GLN A 403 -0.53 9.51 -9.27
CA GLN A 403 -0.22 8.39 -10.15
C GLN A 403 0.87 8.74 -11.18
N MET A 404 0.69 9.88 -11.86
CA MET A 404 1.64 10.32 -12.88
C MET A 404 2.98 10.74 -12.30
N SER A 405 3.00 11.38 -11.13
CA SER A 405 4.24 11.82 -10.47
C SER A 405 5.08 10.63 -10.02
N ALA A 406 4.45 9.59 -9.44
CA ALA A 406 5.14 8.35 -9.07
C ALA A 406 5.77 7.65 -10.31
N LEU A 407 5.01 7.53 -11.40
CA LEU A 407 5.50 6.95 -12.66
C LEU A 407 6.64 7.79 -13.28
N ASN A 408 6.50 9.11 -13.30
CA ASN A 408 7.49 10.04 -13.83
C ASN A 408 8.78 10.03 -13.00
N ALA A 409 8.68 10.00 -11.67
CA ALA A 409 9.81 9.90 -10.76
C ALA A 409 10.61 8.60 -11.00
N MET A 410 9.92 7.46 -11.13
CA MET A 410 10.56 6.20 -11.52
C MET A 410 11.19 6.29 -12.92
N ALA A 411 10.51 6.88 -13.90
CA ALA A 411 11.02 7.03 -15.27
C ALA A 411 12.26 7.94 -15.36
N LYS A 412 12.31 8.99 -14.52
CA LYS A 412 13.45 9.89 -14.37
C LYS A 412 14.67 9.14 -13.85
N PHE A 413 14.50 8.34 -12.78
CA PHE A 413 15.57 7.55 -12.20
C PHE A 413 16.07 6.45 -13.14
N TYR A 414 15.15 5.68 -13.74
CA TYR A 414 15.45 4.59 -14.68
C TYR A 414 15.62 5.06 -16.14
N SER A 415 16.04 6.30 -16.34
CA SER A 415 16.23 6.89 -17.67
C SER A 415 17.46 6.32 -18.39
N TRP A 416 17.53 6.50 -19.72
CA TRP A 416 18.74 6.15 -20.50
C TRP A 416 19.99 6.88 -19.99
N ARG A 417 19.84 8.13 -19.54
CA ARG A 417 20.91 8.89 -18.88
C ARG A 417 21.37 8.19 -17.59
N GLY A 418 20.42 7.71 -16.78
CA GLY A 418 20.71 6.93 -15.58
C GLY A 418 21.43 5.62 -15.85
N ILE A 419 21.07 4.92 -16.94
CA ILE A 419 21.72 3.68 -17.40
C ILE A 419 23.16 3.97 -17.88
N ALA A 420 23.33 4.96 -18.76
CA ALA A 420 24.64 5.37 -19.27
C ALA A 420 25.59 5.79 -18.14
N LYS A 421 25.10 6.52 -17.12
CA LYS A 421 25.89 6.89 -15.94
C LYS A 421 26.46 5.67 -15.21
N LYS A 422 25.69 4.58 -15.07
CA LYS A 422 26.17 3.34 -14.41
C LYS A 422 27.15 2.58 -15.31
N LEU A 423 26.92 2.52 -16.63
CA LEU A 423 27.87 1.93 -17.58
C LEU A 423 29.22 2.66 -17.59
N LEU A 424 29.22 3.99 -17.58
CA LEU A 424 30.44 4.81 -17.51
C LEU A 424 31.24 4.58 -16.23
N LYS A 425 30.58 4.20 -15.13
CA LYS A 425 31.22 3.80 -13.86
C LYS A 425 31.68 2.33 -13.85
N GLY A 426 31.49 1.57 -14.93
CA GLY A 426 31.81 0.14 -15.00
C GLY A 426 30.78 -0.77 -14.31
N ASP A 427 29.67 -0.24 -13.81
CA ASP A 427 28.67 -0.97 -13.04
C ASP A 427 27.62 -1.61 -13.96
N LYS A 428 28.04 -2.68 -14.65
CA LYS A 428 27.19 -3.42 -15.61
C LYS A 428 25.94 -4.02 -14.97
N TYR A 429 26.04 -4.46 -13.72
CA TYR A 429 24.92 -5.06 -12.99
C TYR A 429 23.78 -4.04 -12.80
N TYR A 430 24.05 -2.87 -12.23
CA TYR A 430 22.98 -1.88 -12.06
C TYR A 430 22.62 -1.13 -13.34
N ALA A 431 23.47 -1.11 -14.35
CA ALA A 431 23.02 -0.74 -15.69
C ALA A 431 21.93 -1.70 -16.19
N ALA A 432 22.08 -3.01 -15.99
CA ALA A 432 21.06 -4.01 -16.32
C ALA A 432 19.80 -3.84 -15.46
N ILE A 433 19.93 -3.67 -14.13
CA ILE A 433 18.79 -3.40 -13.24
C ILE A 433 18.03 -2.14 -13.67
N ARG A 434 18.75 -1.05 -14.00
CA ARG A 434 18.10 0.18 -14.47
C ARG A 434 17.41 0.01 -15.83
N PHE A 435 17.99 -0.80 -16.71
CA PHE A 435 17.34 -1.19 -17.96
C PHE A 435 16.08 -2.02 -17.71
N PHE A 436 16.10 -2.98 -16.78
CA PHE A 436 14.91 -3.72 -16.36
C PHE A 436 13.84 -2.80 -15.78
N GLY A 437 14.19 -1.86 -14.90
CA GLY A 437 13.27 -0.84 -14.39
C GLY A 437 12.65 0.00 -15.50
N LYS A 438 13.46 0.44 -16.48
CA LYS A 438 12.96 1.17 -17.66
C LYS A 438 11.98 0.34 -18.48
N ARG A 439 12.33 -0.93 -18.73
CA ARG A 439 11.47 -1.86 -19.44
C ARG A 439 10.17 -2.12 -18.68
N MET A 440 10.24 -2.26 -17.36
CA MET A 440 9.07 -2.46 -16.51
C MET A 440 8.09 -1.30 -16.62
N ILE A 441 8.56 -0.05 -16.56
CA ILE A 441 7.70 1.13 -16.73
C ILE A 441 7.03 1.12 -18.12
N ARG A 442 7.78 0.77 -19.16
CA ARG A 442 7.22 0.64 -20.53
C ARG A 442 6.17 -0.47 -20.59
N ASP A 443 6.45 -1.62 -20.00
CA ASP A 443 5.55 -2.77 -20.02
C ASP A 443 4.31 -2.51 -19.12
N TRP A 444 4.43 -1.71 -18.06
CA TRP A 444 3.32 -1.24 -17.23
C TRP A 444 2.27 -0.47 -18.05
N TRP A 445 2.72 0.38 -18.98
CA TRP A 445 1.83 1.08 -19.92
C TRP A 445 1.24 0.19 -21.03
N LYS A 446 1.73 -1.03 -21.21
CA LYS A 446 1.13 -1.98 -22.17
C LYS A 446 -0.01 -2.77 -21.56
N ASP A 447 -0.02 -2.90 -20.23
CA ASP A 447 -1.08 -3.54 -19.48
C ASP A 447 -2.39 -2.74 -19.61
N SER A 448 -3.49 -3.44 -19.88
CA SER A 448 -4.80 -2.81 -20.07
C SER A 448 -5.41 -2.31 -18.76
N GLU A 449 -5.27 -3.04 -17.65
CA GLU A 449 -5.84 -2.64 -16.36
C GLU A 449 -5.15 -1.38 -15.85
N ASN A 450 -3.82 -1.32 -15.95
CA ASN A 450 -3.03 -0.15 -15.56
C ASN A 450 -3.44 1.10 -16.36
N ARG A 451 -3.58 0.99 -17.69
CA ARG A 451 -4.03 2.10 -18.54
C ARG A 451 -5.44 2.54 -18.20
N GLN A 452 -6.36 1.59 -18.04
CA GLN A 452 -7.75 1.90 -17.68
C GLN A 452 -7.83 2.62 -16.34
N HIS A 453 -7.01 2.24 -15.36
CA HIS A 453 -6.92 2.94 -14.08
C HIS A 453 -6.49 4.40 -14.26
N VAL A 454 -5.42 4.67 -15.03
CA VAL A 454 -4.96 6.04 -15.30
C VAL A 454 -6.01 6.85 -16.06
N ASP A 455 -6.63 6.27 -17.08
CA ASP A 455 -7.68 6.93 -17.86
C ASP A 455 -8.92 7.23 -17.02
N TRP A 456 -9.27 6.34 -16.07
CA TRP A 456 -10.31 6.57 -15.09
C TRP A 456 -9.98 7.78 -14.20
N LEU A 457 -8.78 7.82 -13.58
CA LEU A 457 -8.32 8.97 -12.78
C LEU A 457 -8.34 10.27 -13.59
N ARG A 458 -7.86 10.22 -14.83
CA ARG A 458 -7.85 11.38 -15.74
C ARG A 458 -9.27 11.86 -16.03
N THR A 459 -10.20 10.93 -16.27
CA THR A 459 -11.59 11.26 -16.53
C THR A 459 -12.26 11.87 -15.30
N GLN A 460 -11.94 11.40 -14.09
CA GLN A 460 -12.42 12.01 -12.86
C GLN A 460 -11.97 13.47 -12.73
N LEU A 461 -10.71 13.79 -13.04
CA LEU A 461 -10.16 15.14 -12.93
C LEU A 461 -10.65 16.08 -14.05
N TYR A 462 -10.65 15.64 -15.30
CA TYR A 462 -10.89 16.50 -16.47
C TYR A 462 -12.32 16.41 -17.05
N GLY A 463 -13.16 15.48 -16.57
CA GLY A 463 -14.49 15.21 -17.13
C GLY A 463 -15.39 16.45 -17.16
N ASP A 464 -15.59 17.08 -16.00
CA ASP A 464 -16.52 18.21 -15.84
C ASP A 464 -16.13 19.42 -16.72
N ALA A 465 -14.83 19.73 -16.79
CA ALA A 465 -14.33 20.84 -17.61
C ALA A 465 -14.52 20.61 -19.12
N LYS A 466 -14.48 19.35 -19.56
CA LYS A 466 -14.72 19.00 -20.97
C LYS A 466 -16.17 19.21 -21.38
N GLU A 467 -17.13 19.01 -20.47
CA GLU A 467 -18.55 19.19 -20.73
C GLU A 467 -18.96 20.66 -20.80
N LEU A 468 -18.43 21.51 -19.92
CA LEU A 468 -18.82 22.91 -19.83
C LEU A 468 -18.12 23.82 -20.86
N GLY A 469 -16.94 23.40 -21.34
CA GLY A 469 -16.08 24.17 -22.24
C GLY A 469 -15.49 25.41 -21.56
N HIS A 470 -14.34 25.90 -22.04
CA HIS A 470 -13.75 27.15 -21.55
C HIS A 470 -14.54 28.36 -22.07
N ARG A 471 -15.75 28.54 -21.56
CA ARG A 471 -16.49 29.80 -21.71
C ARG A 471 -15.72 30.89 -20.96
N ALA A 472 -15.90 32.16 -21.32
CA ALA A 472 -15.32 33.30 -20.61
C ALA A 472 -16.00 33.52 -19.24
N LEU A 473 -15.98 32.50 -18.38
CA LEU A 473 -16.51 32.54 -17.03
C LEU A 473 -15.58 33.44 -16.21
N THR A 474 -16.11 34.52 -15.67
CA THR A 474 -15.35 35.49 -14.88
C THR A 474 -15.99 35.75 -13.52
N ARG A 475 -17.27 35.39 -13.35
CA ARG A 475 -18.05 35.61 -12.13
C ARG A 475 -18.73 34.32 -11.69
N VAL A 476 -18.51 33.90 -10.45
CA VAL A 476 -19.00 32.63 -9.91
C VAL A 476 -19.83 32.87 -8.66
N GLY A 477 -21.00 32.24 -8.59
CA GLY A 477 -21.88 32.28 -7.44
C GLY A 477 -21.51 31.21 -6.42
N LEU A 478 -21.38 31.61 -5.15
CA LEU A 478 -21.21 30.68 -4.02
C LEU A 478 -22.23 30.96 -2.92
N PRO A 479 -22.75 29.94 -2.21
CA PRO A 479 -23.56 30.16 -1.01
C PRO A 479 -22.80 31.03 0.00
N ALA A 480 -23.38 32.16 0.41
CA ALA A 480 -22.71 33.12 1.30
C ALA A 480 -22.32 32.51 2.65
N ILE A 481 -23.14 31.58 3.17
CA ILE A 481 -22.85 30.81 4.39
C ILE A 481 -21.54 30.03 4.29
N MET A 482 -21.12 29.59 3.10
CA MET A 482 -19.87 28.86 2.91
C MET A 482 -18.64 29.74 3.20
N LEU A 483 -18.71 31.05 2.95
CA LEU A 483 -17.59 31.98 3.20
C LEU A 483 -17.29 32.19 4.69
N GLN A 484 -18.18 31.74 5.57
CA GLN A 484 -17.95 31.71 7.03
C GLN A 484 -17.00 30.57 7.41
N ASP A 485 -16.85 29.56 6.56
CA ASP A 485 -15.97 28.42 6.75
C ASP A 485 -14.59 28.60 6.08
N SER A 486 -13.58 27.93 6.63
CA SER A 486 -12.21 27.93 6.09
C SER A 486 -12.14 27.46 4.63
N VAL A 487 -12.94 26.46 4.23
CA VAL A 487 -12.95 25.96 2.86
C VAL A 487 -13.56 26.99 1.90
N GLY A 488 -14.59 27.73 2.33
CA GLY A 488 -15.18 28.80 1.53
C GLY A 488 -14.24 29.99 1.34
N ARG A 489 -13.53 30.41 2.40
CA ARG A 489 -12.50 31.46 2.30
C ARG A 489 -11.33 31.04 1.42
N LEU A 490 -10.86 29.80 1.57
CA LEU A 490 -9.84 29.24 0.68
C LEU A 490 -10.30 29.27 -0.78
N LEU A 491 -11.52 28.83 -1.06
CA LEU A 491 -12.10 28.83 -2.40
C LEU A 491 -12.24 30.23 -2.98
N GLN A 492 -12.63 31.22 -2.16
CA GLN A 492 -12.69 32.61 -2.58
C GLN A 492 -11.32 33.15 -3.00
N ARG A 493 -10.28 32.92 -2.19
CA ARG A 493 -8.92 33.35 -2.52
C ARG A 493 -8.36 32.63 -3.73
N PHE A 494 -8.52 31.31 -3.78
CA PHE A 494 -8.11 30.49 -4.90
C PHE A 494 -8.68 31.00 -6.22
N LEU A 495 -9.99 31.30 -6.27
CA LEU A 495 -10.63 31.87 -7.45
C LEU A 495 -10.10 33.27 -7.76
N GLY A 496 -9.84 34.09 -6.75
CA GLY A 496 -9.21 35.41 -6.90
C GLY A 496 -7.83 35.35 -7.56
N GLU A 497 -6.95 34.42 -7.14
CA GLU A 497 -5.63 34.17 -7.76
C GLU A 497 -5.75 33.72 -9.23
N LEU A 498 -6.87 33.08 -9.60
CA LEU A 498 -7.17 32.75 -11.00
C LEU A 498 -7.78 33.91 -11.80
N GLY A 499 -8.06 35.05 -11.17
CA GLY A 499 -8.70 36.21 -11.77
C GLY A 499 -10.24 36.08 -11.86
N VAL A 500 -10.84 35.21 -11.05
CA VAL A 500 -12.28 34.94 -11.02
C VAL A 500 -12.91 35.66 -9.84
N THR A 501 -14.00 36.37 -10.11
CA THR A 501 -14.76 37.11 -9.08
C THR A 501 -15.79 36.20 -8.42
N VAL A 502 -15.73 36.08 -7.09
CA VAL A 502 -16.76 35.37 -6.32
C VAL A 502 -17.89 36.32 -5.94
N VAL A 503 -19.12 35.92 -6.27
CA VAL A 503 -20.36 36.60 -5.93
C VAL A 503 -21.05 35.80 -4.81
N PRO A 504 -21.07 36.27 -3.56
CA PRO A 504 -21.79 35.61 -2.47
C PRO A 504 -23.30 35.65 -2.73
N LEU A 505 -23.93 34.48 -2.69
CA LEU A 505 -25.37 34.31 -2.88
C LEU A 505 -26.01 33.98 -1.52
N ALA A 506 -26.82 34.89 -1.02
CA ALA A 506 -27.67 34.65 0.14
C ALA A 506 -28.89 33.81 -0.25
N GLU A 507 -29.65 33.31 0.75
CA GLU A 507 -31.04 32.91 0.53
C GLU A 507 -31.82 34.13 0.01
N ALA A 508 -31.98 34.20 -1.31
CA ALA A 508 -32.75 35.27 -1.93
C ALA A 508 -34.22 34.85 -2.04
N ALA A 509 -35.12 35.72 -1.56
CA ALA A 509 -36.48 35.77 -2.10
C ALA A 509 -36.42 35.96 -3.62
N ALA A 510 -37.47 35.56 -4.35
CA ALA A 510 -37.49 35.42 -5.82
C ALA A 510 -36.87 36.59 -6.64
N GLU A 511 -36.85 37.81 -6.12
CA GLU A 511 -36.22 39.00 -6.74
C GLU A 511 -34.68 38.96 -6.80
N GLY A 512 -34.01 38.38 -5.79
CA GLY A 512 -32.54 38.29 -5.79
C GLY A 512 -32.00 37.21 -6.73
N ALA A 513 -32.79 36.17 -7.03
CA ALA A 513 -32.43 35.12 -7.98
C ALA A 513 -32.39 35.64 -9.44
N ALA A 514 -33.28 36.56 -9.80
CA ALA A 514 -33.27 37.19 -11.13
C ALA A 514 -32.01 38.04 -11.36
N ARG A 515 -31.59 38.82 -10.36
CA ARG A 515 -30.37 39.65 -10.40
C ARG A 515 -29.09 38.79 -10.35
N ALA A 516 -29.11 37.67 -9.63
CA ALA A 516 -28.03 36.69 -9.63
C ALA A 516 -27.80 36.05 -11.02
N ARG A 517 -28.87 35.78 -11.78
CA ARG A 517 -28.77 35.24 -13.16
C ARG A 517 -28.07 36.19 -14.15
N GLU A 518 -28.12 37.49 -13.92
CA GLU A 518 -27.45 38.49 -14.77
C GLU A 518 -25.98 38.73 -14.36
N THR A 519 -25.60 38.31 -13.16
CA THR A 519 -24.32 38.65 -12.53
C THR A 519 -23.36 37.47 -12.36
N VAL A 520 -23.82 36.24 -12.59
CA VAL A 520 -23.05 35.01 -12.36
C VAL A 520 -23.06 34.14 -13.61
N ASP A 521 -21.88 33.62 -13.96
CA ASP A 521 -21.70 32.78 -15.14
C ASP A 521 -21.77 31.27 -14.79
N CYS A 522 -21.49 30.91 -13.53
CA CYS A 522 -21.49 29.54 -13.02
C CYS A 522 -21.80 29.51 -11.52
N LEU A 523 -22.53 28.49 -11.06
CA LEU A 523 -22.76 28.22 -9.65
C LEU A 523 -21.77 27.16 -9.15
N ILE A 524 -21.13 27.41 -7.99
CA ILE A 524 -20.32 26.40 -7.30
C ILE A 524 -21.02 26.00 -6.01
N THR A 525 -21.30 24.71 -5.87
CA THR A 525 -22.12 24.18 -4.78
C THR A 525 -21.47 23.01 -4.05
N PRO A 526 -21.28 23.07 -2.73
CA PRO A 526 -20.73 21.93 -2.00
C PRO A 526 -21.76 20.81 -1.84
N ILE A 527 -21.31 19.56 -1.94
CA ILE A 527 -22.07 18.37 -1.55
C ILE A 527 -21.51 17.87 -0.23
N VAL A 528 -22.24 18.10 0.86
CA VAL A 528 -21.85 17.58 2.18
C VAL A 528 -21.98 16.06 2.15
N LYS A 529 -20.84 15.36 2.19
CA LYS A 529 -20.81 13.89 2.27
C LYS A 529 -20.77 13.41 3.72
N ARG A 530 -20.13 14.19 4.60
CA ARG A 530 -20.03 13.90 6.03
C ARG A 530 -19.77 15.17 6.84
N ALA A 531 -20.43 15.28 7.97
CA ALA A 531 -20.25 16.32 8.97
C ALA A 531 -19.76 15.68 10.27
N VAL A 532 -18.82 16.31 10.97
CA VAL A 532 -18.57 15.95 12.38
C VAL A 532 -19.73 16.46 13.23
N LYS A 533 -19.98 15.79 14.34
CA LYS A 533 -21.16 16.02 15.19
C LYS A 533 -21.30 17.48 15.62
N GLU A 534 -20.18 18.14 15.88
CA GLU A 534 -20.10 19.54 16.33
C GLU A 534 -20.51 20.56 15.25
N ARG A 535 -20.58 20.14 13.97
CA ARG A 535 -20.90 21.02 12.83
C ARG A 535 -22.12 20.58 12.02
N GLU A 536 -22.88 19.60 12.50
CA GLU A 536 -24.07 19.09 11.81
C GLU A 536 -25.07 20.20 11.46
N GLU A 537 -25.31 21.15 12.37
CA GLU A 537 -26.23 22.27 12.14
C GLU A 537 -25.75 23.21 11.03
N PHE A 538 -24.47 23.57 11.03
CA PHE A 538 -23.88 24.40 9.96
C PHE A 538 -24.04 23.72 8.59
N TYR A 539 -23.76 22.42 8.52
CA TYR A 539 -23.84 21.66 7.28
C TYR A 539 -25.28 21.40 6.83
N ALA A 540 -26.23 21.21 7.76
CA ALA A 540 -27.65 21.14 7.44
C ALA A 540 -28.15 22.45 6.84
N ASN A 541 -27.76 23.59 7.43
CA ASN A 541 -28.07 24.91 6.90
C ASN A 541 -27.44 25.13 5.51
N LEU A 542 -26.16 24.79 5.34
CA LEU A 542 -25.48 24.86 4.03
C LEU A 542 -26.19 24.00 2.98
N ALA A 543 -26.63 22.79 3.33
CA ALA A 543 -27.36 21.90 2.43
C ALA A 543 -28.73 22.49 2.03
N SER A 544 -29.44 23.10 2.97
CA SER A 544 -30.72 23.80 2.72
C SER A 544 -30.55 24.97 1.75
N VAL A 545 -29.61 25.87 2.05
CA VAL A 545 -29.28 27.03 1.18
C VAL A 545 -28.88 26.56 -0.21
N ASN A 546 -28.06 25.50 -0.29
CA ASN A 546 -27.62 24.93 -1.55
C ASN A 546 -28.79 24.38 -2.38
N ALA A 547 -29.71 23.63 -1.75
CA ALA A 547 -30.90 23.11 -2.44
C ALA A 547 -31.78 24.23 -2.99
N ALA A 548 -31.97 25.31 -2.22
CA ALA A 548 -32.71 26.49 -2.65
C ALA A 548 -32.04 27.17 -3.86
N LEU A 549 -30.72 27.43 -3.80
CA LEU A 549 -29.97 28.05 -4.90
C LEU A 549 -30.00 27.19 -6.17
N GLN A 550 -29.86 25.86 -6.03
CA GLN A 550 -29.92 24.95 -7.18
C GLN A 550 -31.30 24.96 -7.85
N SER A 551 -32.38 25.02 -7.07
CA SER A 551 -33.74 25.14 -7.59
C SER A 551 -33.97 26.48 -8.30
N GLN A 552 -33.54 27.59 -7.68
CA GLN A 552 -33.73 28.93 -8.23
C GLN A 552 -32.85 29.23 -9.46
N LEU A 553 -31.68 28.60 -9.57
CA LEU A 553 -30.68 28.87 -10.62
C LEU A 553 -30.41 27.65 -11.52
N GLU A 554 -31.42 26.79 -11.70
CA GLU A 554 -31.31 25.53 -12.45
C GLU A 554 -30.72 25.64 -13.88
N LYS A 555 -30.86 26.82 -14.51
CA LYS A 555 -30.38 27.10 -15.88
C LYS A 555 -28.90 27.48 -15.94
N LEU A 556 -28.27 27.83 -14.83
CA LEU A 556 -26.85 28.14 -14.79
C LEU A 556 -26.03 26.84 -14.83
N PRO A 557 -24.87 26.84 -15.51
CA PRO A 557 -23.85 25.83 -15.29
C PRO A 557 -23.56 25.69 -13.80
N LYS A 558 -23.47 24.44 -13.32
CA LYS A 558 -23.20 24.14 -11.92
C LYS A 558 -22.05 23.17 -11.77
N VAL A 559 -21.16 23.44 -10.82
CA VAL A 559 -20.09 22.53 -10.43
C VAL A 559 -20.25 22.20 -8.96
N SER A 560 -20.33 20.91 -8.70
CA SER A 560 -20.49 20.37 -7.37
C SER A 560 -19.24 19.65 -6.91
N PHE A 561 -18.87 19.81 -5.65
CA PHE A 561 -17.72 19.12 -5.10
C PHE A 561 -18.00 18.60 -3.68
N PRO A 562 -17.42 17.45 -3.30
CA PRO A 562 -17.65 16.90 -1.98
C PRO A 562 -16.97 17.74 -0.89
N LEU A 563 -17.67 17.94 0.23
CA LEU A 563 -17.10 18.40 1.49
C LEU A 563 -17.10 17.25 2.51
N VAL A 564 -15.92 17.00 3.09
CA VAL A 564 -15.68 16.08 4.19
C VAL A 564 -14.94 16.87 5.27
N ASP A 565 -15.65 17.22 6.34
CA ASP A 565 -15.20 18.17 7.36
C ASP A 565 -13.88 17.78 8.06
N GLY A 566 -13.56 16.48 8.14
CA GLY A 566 -12.34 15.95 8.78
C GLY A 566 -11.11 15.86 7.88
N GLN A 567 -11.25 15.88 6.54
CA GLN A 567 -10.12 15.71 5.62
C GLN A 567 -9.37 17.03 5.33
N GLY A 568 -10.00 18.16 5.68
CA GLY A 568 -9.58 19.48 5.24
C GLY A 568 -9.77 19.69 3.72
N PRO A 569 -9.40 20.86 3.20
CA PRO A 569 -9.56 21.16 1.78
C PRO A 569 -8.53 20.39 0.97
N VAL A 570 -8.96 19.39 0.21
CA VAL A 570 -8.10 18.61 -0.71
C VAL A 570 -8.10 19.19 -2.12
N PHE A 571 -7.01 18.99 -2.86
CA PHE A 571 -6.75 19.72 -4.12
C PHE A 571 -7.71 19.41 -5.26
N GLU A 572 -8.09 18.15 -5.50
CA GLU A 572 -8.85 17.77 -6.71
C GLU A 572 -10.17 18.55 -6.91
N PRO A 573 -11.03 18.76 -5.89
CA PRO A 573 -12.15 19.70 -5.99
C PRO A 573 -11.80 21.08 -6.54
N PHE A 574 -10.72 21.69 -6.04
CA PHE A 574 -10.24 22.99 -6.50
C PHE A 574 -9.68 22.89 -7.91
N ALA A 575 -9.01 21.78 -8.25
CA ALA A 575 -8.52 21.52 -9.59
C ALA A 575 -9.65 21.45 -10.61
N LYS A 576 -10.72 20.69 -10.34
CA LYS A 576 -11.91 20.61 -11.20
C LYS A 576 -12.56 21.97 -11.42
N ILE A 577 -12.68 22.77 -10.36
CA ILE A 577 -13.19 24.14 -10.44
C ILE A 577 -12.25 25.02 -11.28
N GLY A 578 -10.95 25.00 -11.01
CA GLY A 578 -9.95 25.78 -11.72
C GLY A 578 -9.90 25.46 -13.22
N LEU A 579 -10.09 24.19 -13.58
CA LEU A 579 -10.09 23.71 -14.96
C LEU A 579 -11.23 24.28 -15.82
N LEU A 580 -12.27 24.84 -15.21
CA LEU A 580 -13.30 25.60 -15.93
C LEU A 580 -12.72 26.89 -16.54
N PHE A 581 -11.74 27.50 -15.88
CA PHE A 581 -11.21 28.82 -16.21
C PHE A 581 -9.86 28.76 -16.95
N THR A 582 -9.05 27.73 -16.72
CA THR A 582 -7.74 27.58 -17.35
C THR A 582 -7.37 26.11 -17.55
N LYS A 583 -6.65 25.80 -18.63
CA LYS A 583 -6.07 24.45 -18.86
C LYS A 583 -4.75 24.23 -18.12
N ASN A 584 -4.18 25.28 -17.53
CA ASN A 584 -2.88 25.22 -16.88
C ASN A 584 -3.05 24.73 -15.44
N LEU A 585 -2.83 23.42 -15.23
CA LEU A 585 -2.93 22.79 -13.91
C LEU A 585 -1.89 23.29 -12.91
N ASP A 586 -0.69 23.69 -13.38
CA ASP A 586 0.34 24.26 -12.51
C ASP A 586 -0.10 25.62 -11.97
N ARG A 587 -0.68 26.49 -12.83
CA ARG A 587 -1.28 27.75 -12.38
C ARG A 587 -2.40 27.53 -11.35
N ILE A 588 -3.21 26.48 -11.54
CA ILE A 588 -4.26 26.11 -10.59
C ILE A 588 -3.64 25.65 -9.25
N ARG A 589 -2.58 24.85 -9.30
CA ARG A 589 -1.87 24.39 -8.11
C ARG A 589 -1.24 25.54 -7.34
N ASP A 590 -0.58 26.47 -8.04
CA ASP A 590 0.03 27.65 -7.44
C ASP A 590 -1.00 28.56 -6.77
N ALA A 591 -2.16 28.77 -7.41
CA ALA A 591 -3.28 29.49 -6.83
C ALA A 591 -3.77 28.82 -5.53
N TYR A 592 -3.92 27.49 -5.53
CA TYR A 592 -4.37 26.73 -4.36
C TYR A 592 -3.35 26.77 -3.21
N LYS A 593 -2.07 26.58 -3.53
CA LYS A 593 -0.97 26.69 -2.56
C LYS A 593 -0.95 28.08 -1.92
N THR A 594 -0.92 29.13 -2.75
CA THR A 594 -0.92 30.53 -2.32
C THR A 594 -2.11 30.85 -1.43
N ALA A 595 -3.31 30.48 -1.87
CA ALA A 595 -4.55 30.74 -1.13
C ALA A 595 -4.55 30.07 0.25
N GLY A 596 -4.07 28.83 0.37
CA GLY A 596 -4.05 28.17 1.68
C GLY A 596 -2.88 28.56 2.58
N VAL A 597 -1.77 29.09 2.05
CA VAL A 597 -0.77 29.79 2.87
C VAL A 597 -1.39 31.05 3.47
N GLN A 598 -2.14 31.84 2.66
CA GLN A 598 -2.83 33.04 3.13
C GLN A 598 -3.91 32.74 4.19
N GLU A 599 -4.57 31.58 4.12
CA GLU A 599 -5.54 31.11 5.13
C GLU A 599 -4.90 30.36 6.31
N GLY A 600 -3.57 30.22 6.34
CA GLY A 600 -2.86 29.53 7.43
C GLY A 600 -3.12 28.02 7.49
N LEU A 601 -3.56 27.41 6.38
CA LEU A 601 -3.85 25.98 6.27
C LEU A 601 -2.61 25.13 6.01
N TRP A 602 -1.57 25.74 5.44
CA TRP A 602 -0.26 25.12 5.24
C TRP A 602 0.85 26.14 5.41
N GLU A 603 1.99 25.66 5.90
CA GLU A 603 3.22 26.44 5.97
C GLU A 603 3.73 26.73 4.55
N ALA A 604 4.29 27.93 4.36
CA ALA A 604 5.04 28.26 3.15
C ALA A 604 6.17 27.23 2.96
N ALA A 605 6.32 26.73 1.73
CA ALA A 605 7.25 25.67 1.37
C ALA A 605 8.72 26.08 1.57
#